data_AF-A0A2G2H2F1-F1
#
_entry.id   AF-A0A2G2H2F1-F1
#
_cell.length_a   1.000
_cell.length_b   1.000
_cell.length_c   1.000
_cell.angle_alpha   90.00
_cell.angle_beta   90.00
_cell.angle_gamma   90.00
#
_symmetry.space_group_name_H-M   'P 1'
#
loop_
_entity.id
_entity.type
_entity.pdbx_description
1 polymer ?
#
loop_
_entity_poly.entity_id
_entity_poly.type
_entity_poly.pdbx_seq_one_letter_code
_entity_poly.pdbx_strand_id
1 'polypeptide(L)'
;MMQRLALLFSLFTFTAACSFQPGIVDDNALREGATQHAEQALTVRASVISDSDAHDIFGVALGIHGIQAVWLEVDNHTGTPLYYLPVTTDQQYFSPLEVAWKVKGKFGKEDEKAVDRMFVSRAMPINLPTGKRTSGFVFTNRDLGVKVVNVDLLGGGKSWQSSFIIDVPGIKLDVDEARDYLPQDMIFSQRLAEFGYVRAMEAKHIDNPGHNLTGDPFITDGLRLVIFFHNPMTPMHEVKTSTGNSRTGTVATG
;
A
#
# COMPACT_ATOMS: atom_id res chain seq x y z
N MET A 1 48.28 -40.97 -41.53
CA MET A 1 48.58 -39.53 -41.32
C MET A 1 47.25 -38.81 -41.10
N MET A 2 46.94 -38.56 -39.83
CA MET A 2 45.94 -37.66 -39.21
C MET A 2 44.55 -37.45 -39.84
N GLN A 3 43.54 -38.06 -39.21
CA GLN A 3 42.10 -37.78 -39.31
C GLN A 3 41.76 -36.59 -38.38
N ARG A 4 41.15 -35.50 -38.89
CA ARG A 4 40.68 -34.38 -38.06
C ARG A 4 39.22 -34.59 -37.69
N LEU A 5 38.97 -34.85 -36.41
CA LEU A 5 37.65 -34.98 -35.79
C LEU A 5 37.14 -33.58 -35.41
N ALA A 6 36.04 -33.13 -36.00
CA ALA A 6 35.37 -31.88 -35.62
C ALA A 6 34.25 -32.21 -34.62
N LEU A 7 34.43 -31.83 -33.35
CA LEU A 7 33.38 -31.90 -32.33
C LEU A 7 32.49 -30.65 -32.43
N LEU A 8 31.22 -30.86 -32.75
CA LEU A 8 30.15 -29.86 -32.60
C LEU A 8 29.65 -29.89 -31.15
N PHE A 9 29.99 -28.87 -30.37
CA PHE A 9 29.35 -28.61 -29.08
C PHE A 9 28.04 -27.86 -29.34
N SER A 10 26.90 -28.56 -29.24
CA SER A 10 25.59 -27.90 -29.21
C SER A 10 25.37 -27.29 -27.82
N LEU A 11 25.40 -25.96 -27.75
CA LEU A 11 25.05 -25.22 -26.56
C LEU A 11 23.52 -25.21 -26.42
N PHE A 12 22.98 -26.12 -25.59
CA PHE A 12 21.56 -26.14 -25.24
C PHE A 12 21.30 -24.98 -24.26
N THR A 13 20.94 -23.81 -24.79
CA THR A 13 20.45 -22.69 -23.96
C THR A 13 19.03 -23.02 -23.50
N PHE A 14 18.89 -23.52 -22.27
CA PHE A 14 17.62 -23.56 -21.55
C PHE A 14 17.20 -22.12 -21.24
N THR A 15 16.43 -21.50 -22.14
CA THR A 15 15.66 -20.31 -21.79
C THR A 15 14.50 -20.78 -20.93
N ALA A 16 14.69 -20.81 -19.61
CA ALA A 16 13.57 -20.87 -18.68
C ALA A 16 12.76 -19.58 -18.87
N ALA A 17 11.73 -19.63 -19.72
CA ALA A 17 10.70 -18.61 -19.73
C ALA A 17 10.08 -18.61 -18.32
N CYS A 18 10.12 -17.49 -17.61
CA CYS A 18 9.36 -17.33 -16.37
C CYS A 18 7.88 -17.50 -16.70
N SER A 19 7.34 -18.69 -16.45
CA SER A 19 5.91 -18.95 -16.52
C SER A 19 5.19 -18.22 -15.39
N PHE A 20 4.04 -17.62 -15.68
CA PHE A 20 3.25 -16.94 -14.67
C PHE A 20 2.66 -17.96 -13.68
N GLN A 21 2.88 -17.73 -12.39
CA GLN A 21 2.33 -18.54 -11.31
C GLN A 21 1.78 -17.62 -10.22
N PRO A 22 0.45 -17.55 -10.02
CA PRO A 22 -0.11 -16.81 -8.89
C PRO A 22 0.04 -17.63 -7.60
N GLY A 23 0.15 -16.95 -6.46
CA GLY A 23 0.12 -17.61 -5.16
C GLY A 23 -1.28 -18.03 -4.74
N ILE A 24 -1.40 -18.49 -3.50
CA ILE A 24 -2.65 -19.01 -2.93
C ILE A 24 -3.38 -17.87 -2.19
N VAL A 25 -4.71 -17.85 -2.28
CA VAL A 25 -5.54 -16.98 -1.44
C VAL A 25 -5.92 -17.78 -0.20
N ASP A 26 -5.46 -17.35 0.97
CA ASP A 26 -5.87 -17.90 2.26
C ASP A 26 -6.93 -17.00 2.89
N ASP A 27 -8.20 -17.35 2.71
CA ASP A 27 -9.32 -16.59 3.28
C ASP A 27 -9.30 -16.56 4.81
N ASN A 28 -8.64 -17.49 5.50
CA ASN A 28 -8.57 -17.46 6.96
C ASN A 28 -7.57 -16.40 7.43
N ALA A 29 -6.38 -16.37 6.85
CA ALA A 29 -5.38 -15.34 7.13
C ALA A 29 -5.92 -13.94 6.81
N LEU A 30 -6.60 -13.78 5.66
CA LEU A 30 -7.23 -12.51 5.29
C LEU A 30 -8.30 -12.08 6.29
N ARG A 31 -9.06 -13.04 6.84
CA ARG A 31 -10.11 -12.77 7.83
C ARG A 31 -9.54 -12.38 9.19
N GLU A 32 -8.41 -12.95 9.60
CA GLU A 32 -7.73 -12.62 10.87
C GLU A 32 -7.30 -11.15 10.91
N GLY A 33 -6.84 -10.60 9.78
CA GLY A 33 -6.44 -9.20 9.65
C GLY A 33 -7.56 -8.25 9.20
N ALA A 34 -8.82 -8.70 9.11
CA ALA A 34 -9.91 -7.89 8.56
C ALA A 34 -10.71 -7.15 9.63
N THR A 35 -11.05 -5.89 9.35
CA THR A 35 -12.06 -5.16 10.11
C THR A 35 -13.44 -5.67 9.73
N GLN A 36 -14.34 -5.83 10.72
CA GLN A 36 -15.68 -6.36 10.50
C GLN A 36 -16.77 -5.39 10.95
N HIS A 37 -17.87 -5.39 10.21
CA HIS A 37 -19.13 -4.75 10.57
C HIS A 37 -20.23 -5.82 10.50
N ALA A 38 -20.92 -6.05 11.62
CA ALA A 38 -21.92 -7.10 11.75
C ALA A 38 -23.28 -6.51 12.12
N GLU A 39 -24.30 -6.93 11.38
CA GLU A 39 -25.71 -6.72 11.63
C GLU A 39 -26.41 -8.07 11.85
N GLN A 40 -27.71 -8.05 12.22
CA GLN A 40 -28.46 -9.27 12.58
C GLN A 40 -28.36 -10.41 11.56
N ALA A 41 -28.36 -10.10 10.26
CA ALA A 41 -28.41 -11.09 9.18
C ALA A 41 -27.34 -10.86 8.10
N LEU A 42 -26.32 -10.05 8.40
CA LEU A 42 -25.31 -9.64 7.44
C LEU A 42 -24.01 -9.37 8.18
N THR A 43 -22.90 -9.91 7.71
CA THR A 43 -21.57 -9.51 8.18
C THR A 43 -20.71 -9.14 7.00
N VAL A 44 -20.10 -7.97 7.04
CA VAL A 44 -19.16 -7.47 6.04
C VAL A 44 -17.79 -7.38 6.67
N ARG A 45 -16.78 -7.91 5.99
CA ARG A 45 -15.38 -7.77 6.37
C ARG A 45 -14.60 -7.12 5.25
N ALA A 46 -13.61 -6.31 5.64
CA ALA A 46 -12.72 -5.64 4.72
C ALA A 46 -11.28 -5.68 5.25
N SER A 47 -10.33 -5.91 4.35
CA SER A 47 -8.90 -5.75 4.62
C SER A 47 -8.22 -5.11 3.43
N VAL A 48 -7.25 -4.23 3.70
CA VAL A 48 -6.40 -3.62 2.67
C VAL A 48 -5.15 -4.49 2.54
N ILE A 49 -4.89 -4.99 1.34
CA ILE A 49 -3.78 -5.91 1.08
C ILE A 49 -2.49 -5.13 0.90
N SER A 50 -1.43 -5.47 1.62
CA SER A 50 -0.11 -4.82 1.47
C SER A 50 0.50 -5.08 0.09
N ASP A 51 1.53 -4.32 -0.31
CA ASP A 51 2.22 -4.56 -1.58
C ASP A 51 2.92 -5.92 -1.64
N SER A 52 3.51 -6.37 -0.52
CA SER A 52 4.15 -7.68 -0.42
C SER A 52 3.12 -8.79 -0.54
N ASP A 53 2.01 -8.69 0.21
CA ASP A 53 0.96 -9.72 0.17
C ASP A 53 0.27 -9.73 -1.20
N ALA A 54 0.10 -8.57 -1.84
CA ALA A 54 -0.41 -8.50 -3.21
C ALA A 54 0.53 -9.19 -4.20
N HIS A 55 1.85 -9.03 -4.04
CA HIS A 55 2.81 -9.76 -4.87
C HIS A 55 2.70 -11.27 -4.66
N ASP A 56 2.63 -11.73 -3.42
CA ASP A 56 2.53 -13.14 -3.08
C ASP A 56 1.22 -13.73 -3.58
N ILE A 57 0.10 -13.02 -3.40
CA ILE A 57 -1.22 -13.43 -3.87
C ILE A 57 -1.25 -13.47 -5.40
N PHE A 58 -0.97 -12.36 -6.08
CA PHE A 58 -1.25 -12.22 -7.51
C PHE A 58 -0.08 -12.64 -8.43
N GLY A 59 1.12 -12.85 -7.89
CA GLY A 59 2.35 -13.14 -8.66
C GLY A 59 2.88 -11.95 -9.45
N VAL A 60 2.37 -10.74 -9.20
CA VAL A 60 2.70 -9.50 -9.92
C VAL A 60 2.65 -8.31 -8.95
N ALA A 61 3.44 -7.26 -9.24
CA ALA A 61 3.42 -6.04 -8.46
C ALA A 61 2.28 -5.11 -8.90
N LEU A 62 1.33 -4.82 -7.99
CA LEU A 62 0.22 -3.89 -8.24
C LEU A 62 0.60 -2.44 -7.91
N GLY A 63 1.33 -2.22 -6.80
CA GLY A 63 1.63 -0.91 -6.26
C GLY A 63 2.39 0.02 -7.22
N ILE A 64 3.28 -0.53 -8.06
CA ILE A 64 4.02 0.25 -9.08
C ILE A 64 3.11 0.86 -10.16
N HIS A 65 1.86 0.40 -10.25
CA HIS A 65 0.84 0.90 -11.16
C HIS A 65 -0.21 1.77 -10.44
N GLY A 66 0.02 2.12 -9.17
CA GLY A 66 -0.90 2.90 -8.34
C GLY A 66 -2.13 2.11 -7.87
N ILE A 67 -2.07 0.77 -7.92
CA ILE A 67 -3.20 -0.11 -7.61
C ILE A 67 -3.04 -0.70 -6.22
N GLN A 68 -4.09 -0.64 -5.42
CA GLN A 68 -4.21 -1.29 -4.12
C GLN A 68 -5.37 -2.30 -4.16
N ALA A 69 -5.12 -3.54 -3.76
CA ALA A 69 -6.19 -4.52 -3.61
C ALA A 69 -6.85 -4.39 -2.23
N VAL A 70 -8.18 -4.39 -2.20
CA VAL A 70 -9.00 -4.51 -1.00
C VAL A 70 -9.70 -5.87 -1.06
N TRP A 71 -9.51 -6.72 -0.06
CA TRP A 71 -10.27 -7.94 0.08
C TRP A 71 -11.56 -7.66 0.84
N LEU A 72 -12.67 -8.13 0.28
CA LEU A 72 -13.99 -8.06 0.89
C LEU A 72 -14.53 -9.46 1.11
N GLU A 73 -15.26 -9.63 2.20
CA GLU A 73 -16.08 -10.81 2.45
C GLU A 73 -17.45 -10.38 2.94
N VAL A 74 -18.49 -10.99 2.39
CA VAL A 74 -19.88 -10.78 2.81
C VAL A 74 -20.49 -12.11 3.18
N ASP A 75 -20.97 -12.21 4.40
CA ASP A 75 -21.76 -13.32 4.91
C ASP A 75 -23.24 -12.95 4.91
N ASN A 76 -23.98 -13.39 3.89
CA ASN A 76 -25.35 -12.96 3.64
C ASN A 76 -26.39 -13.95 4.19
N HIS A 77 -27.08 -13.57 5.26
CA HIS A 77 -28.19 -14.31 5.86
C HIS A 77 -29.54 -13.56 5.76
N THR A 78 -29.66 -12.54 4.91
CA THR A 78 -30.83 -11.63 4.81
C THR A 78 -32.09 -12.25 4.18
N GLY A 79 -32.05 -13.52 3.80
CA GLY A 79 -33.14 -14.23 3.10
C GLY A 79 -33.30 -13.88 1.61
N THR A 80 -32.53 -12.91 1.09
CA THR A 80 -32.52 -12.53 -0.34
C THR A 80 -31.08 -12.44 -0.87
N PRO A 81 -30.86 -12.66 -2.17
CA PRO A 81 -29.56 -12.33 -2.77
C PRO A 81 -29.31 -10.83 -2.65
N LEU A 82 -28.04 -10.46 -2.44
CA LEU A 82 -27.57 -9.08 -2.44
C LEU A 82 -26.72 -8.80 -3.68
N TYR A 83 -26.66 -7.54 -4.07
CA TYR A 83 -25.84 -7.04 -5.16
C TYR A 83 -24.85 -6.01 -4.64
N TYR A 84 -23.56 -6.27 -4.84
CA TYR A 84 -22.47 -5.37 -4.46
C TYR A 84 -22.23 -4.30 -5.53
N LEU A 85 -21.95 -3.07 -5.10
CA LEU A 85 -21.63 -1.93 -5.97
C LEU A 85 -20.16 -1.50 -5.82
N PRO A 86 -19.23 -1.94 -6.70
CA PRO A 86 -17.81 -1.60 -6.60
C PRO A 86 -17.49 -0.11 -6.60
N VAL A 87 -18.30 0.69 -7.30
CA VAL A 87 -18.16 2.15 -7.39
C VAL A 87 -18.28 2.86 -6.02
N THR A 88 -18.88 2.18 -5.03
CA THR A 88 -19.00 2.74 -3.68
C THR A 88 -17.73 2.53 -2.86
N THR A 89 -16.98 1.46 -3.12
CA THR A 89 -15.67 1.23 -2.50
C THR A 89 -14.60 2.16 -3.05
N ASP A 90 -14.57 2.36 -4.36
CA ASP A 90 -13.75 3.38 -5.01
C ASP A 90 -14.45 3.81 -6.31
N GLN A 91 -14.68 5.11 -6.48
CA GLN A 91 -15.33 5.65 -7.68
C GLN A 91 -14.50 5.44 -8.94
N GLN A 92 -13.18 5.34 -8.78
CA GLN A 92 -12.20 5.13 -9.83
C GLN A 92 -11.54 3.74 -9.70
N TYR A 93 -12.30 2.74 -9.21
CA TYR A 93 -11.83 1.36 -9.14
C TYR A 93 -11.40 0.84 -10.53
N PHE A 94 -10.41 -0.05 -10.53
CA PHE A 94 -9.91 -0.72 -11.72
C PHE A 94 -10.68 -2.00 -11.97
N SER A 95 -11.08 -2.22 -13.22
CA SER A 95 -11.67 -3.52 -13.60
C SER A 95 -10.59 -4.61 -13.60
N PRO A 96 -10.94 -5.88 -13.32
CA PRO A 96 -9.95 -6.97 -13.27
C PRO A 96 -9.10 -7.09 -14.55
N LEU A 97 -9.70 -6.87 -15.72
CA LEU A 97 -9.00 -6.92 -17.01
C LEU A 97 -8.14 -5.68 -17.28
N GLU A 98 -8.50 -4.53 -16.71
CA GLU A 98 -7.64 -3.34 -16.77
C GLU A 98 -6.38 -3.53 -15.91
N VAL A 99 -6.54 -4.06 -14.69
CA VAL A 99 -5.41 -4.42 -13.82
C VAL A 99 -4.52 -5.42 -14.54
N ALA A 100 -5.11 -6.46 -15.11
CA ALA A 100 -4.39 -7.44 -15.89
C ALA A 100 -3.57 -6.76 -17.00
N TRP A 101 -4.20 -5.93 -17.83
CA TRP A 101 -3.52 -5.22 -18.93
C TRP A 101 -2.30 -4.40 -18.45
N LYS A 102 -2.38 -3.74 -17.29
CA LYS A 102 -1.27 -2.95 -16.74
C LYS A 102 -0.05 -3.80 -16.35
N VAL A 103 -0.25 -5.05 -15.91
CA VAL A 103 0.84 -5.92 -15.39
C VAL A 103 1.39 -6.93 -16.41
N LYS A 104 0.69 -7.15 -17.53
CA LYS A 104 0.99 -8.22 -18.51
C LYS A 104 2.32 -8.08 -19.25
N GLY A 105 2.88 -6.87 -19.36
CA GLY A 105 3.84 -6.50 -20.42
C GLY A 105 5.15 -7.28 -20.53
N LYS A 106 5.44 -8.23 -19.63
CA LYS A 106 6.64 -9.09 -19.65
C LYS A 106 6.35 -10.57 -19.95
N PHE A 107 5.08 -10.94 -20.13
CA PHE A 107 4.64 -12.33 -20.25
C PHE A 107 4.41 -12.77 -21.70
N GLY A 108 4.54 -14.08 -21.96
CA GLY A 108 4.11 -14.67 -23.22
C GLY A 108 2.59 -14.78 -23.31
N LYS A 109 2.04 -14.97 -24.53
CA LYS A 109 0.58 -14.98 -24.78
C LYS A 109 -0.23 -15.93 -23.89
N GLU A 110 0.33 -17.08 -23.51
CA GLU A 110 -0.36 -18.06 -22.65
C GLU A 110 -0.45 -17.57 -21.20
N ASP A 111 0.65 -17.02 -20.69
CA ASP A 111 0.73 -16.40 -19.37
C ASP A 111 -0.16 -15.16 -19.29
N GLU A 112 -0.23 -14.35 -20.34
CA GLU A 112 -1.19 -13.23 -20.38
C GLU A 112 -2.64 -13.72 -20.19
N LYS A 113 -3.05 -14.81 -20.85
CA LYS A 113 -4.38 -15.37 -20.64
C LYS A 113 -4.55 -15.93 -19.23
N ALA A 114 -3.49 -16.48 -18.63
CA ALA A 114 -3.52 -16.95 -17.26
C ALA A 114 -3.70 -15.79 -16.26
N VAL A 115 -3.01 -14.66 -16.49
CA VAL A 115 -3.16 -13.43 -15.70
C VAL A 115 -4.59 -12.88 -15.81
N ASP A 116 -5.20 -12.85 -17.00
CA ASP A 116 -6.61 -12.43 -17.16
C ASP A 116 -7.56 -13.29 -16.32
N ARG A 117 -7.45 -14.62 -16.47
CA ARG A 117 -8.30 -15.55 -15.73
C ARG A 117 -8.11 -15.42 -14.22
N MET A 118 -6.87 -15.22 -13.77
CA MET A 118 -6.52 -15.06 -12.37
C MET A 118 -7.19 -13.82 -11.77
N PHE A 119 -7.10 -12.65 -12.40
CA PHE A 119 -7.77 -11.44 -11.89
C PHE A 119 -9.29 -11.56 -11.93
N VAL A 120 -9.86 -12.10 -13.01
CA VAL A 120 -11.32 -12.28 -13.12
C VAL A 120 -11.86 -13.25 -12.07
N SER A 121 -11.18 -14.36 -11.82
CA SER A 121 -11.62 -15.38 -10.86
C SER A 121 -11.54 -14.94 -9.40
N ARG A 122 -10.68 -13.96 -9.10
CA ARG A 122 -10.46 -13.45 -7.75
C ARG A 122 -11.22 -12.15 -7.45
N ALA A 123 -11.77 -11.50 -8.47
CA ALA A 123 -12.54 -10.28 -8.30
C ALA A 123 -13.76 -10.52 -7.42
N MET A 124 -14.11 -9.54 -6.59
CA MET A 124 -15.31 -9.58 -5.76
C MET A 124 -16.55 -9.75 -6.65
N PRO A 125 -17.33 -10.83 -6.48
CA PRO A 125 -18.54 -11.04 -7.28
C PRO A 125 -19.59 -9.96 -7.00
N ILE A 126 -20.34 -9.57 -8.04
CA ILE A 126 -21.45 -8.63 -7.89
C ILE A 126 -22.65 -9.31 -7.19
N ASN A 127 -22.94 -10.57 -7.50
CA ASN A 127 -24.06 -11.31 -6.92
C ASN A 127 -23.61 -12.08 -5.68
N LEU A 128 -24.29 -11.84 -4.56
CA LEU A 128 -24.04 -12.44 -3.26
C LEU A 128 -25.26 -13.28 -2.84
N PRO A 129 -25.25 -14.59 -3.08
CA PRO A 129 -26.38 -15.45 -2.79
C PRO A 129 -26.73 -15.47 -1.29
N THR A 130 -28.01 -15.69 -0.99
CA THR A 130 -28.46 -15.87 0.41
C THR A 130 -27.94 -17.18 1.01
N GLY A 131 -27.66 -17.17 2.31
CA GLY A 131 -27.10 -18.30 3.05
C GLY A 131 -25.65 -18.63 2.67
N LYS A 132 -24.95 -17.73 1.98
CA LYS A 132 -23.58 -17.94 1.56
C LYS A 132 -22.67 -16.81 2.01
N ARG A 133 -21.43 -17.21 2.29
CA ARG A 133 -20.30 -16.33 2.40
C ARG A 133 -19.64 -16.20 1.03
N THR A 134 -19.43 -14.97 0.58
CA THR A 134 -18.80 -14.66 -0.71
C THR A 134 -17.66 -13.68 -0.47
N SER A 135 -16.48 -13.95 -1.00
CA SER A 135 -15.31 -13.09 -0.89
C SER A 135 -14.66 -12.84 -2.24
N GLY A 136 -13.81 -11.81 -2.29
CA GLY A 136 -12.99 -11.49 -3.44
C GLY A 136 -12.34 -10.12 -3.31
N PHE A 137 -11.61 -9.72 -4.35
CA PHE A 137 -10.82 -8.49 -4.35
C PHE A 137 -11.48 -7.39 -5.18
N VAL A 138 -11.35 -6.17 -4.69
CA VAL A 138 -11.67 -4.93 -5.39
C VAL A 138 -10.35 -4.22 -5.61
N PHE A 139 -10.09 -3.79 -6.84
CA PHE A 139 -8.86 -3.10 -7.18
C PHE A 139 -9.11 -1.60 -7.18
N THR A 140 -8.47 -0.91 -6.25
CA THR A 140 -8.70 0.50 -5.92
C THR A 140 -7.45 1.32 -6.21
N ASN A 141 -7.58 2.64 -6.16
CA ASN A 141 -6.44 3.54 -6.16
C ASN A 141 -5.69 3.42 -4.83
N ARG A 142 -4.38 3.62 -4.89
CA ARG A 142 -3.53 3.62 -3.70
C ARG A 142 -3.80 4.86 -2.85
N ASP A 143 -3.99 4.65 -1.54
CA ASP A 143 -4.06 5.71 -0.54
C ASP A 143 -2.82 5.68 0.35
N LEU A 144 -2.54 6.80 1.02
CA LEU A 144 -1.48 6.90 2.01
C LEU A 144 -2.03 7.01 3.44
N GLY A 145 -1.42 6.32 4.40
CA GLY A 145 -1.85 6.29 5.80
C GLY A 145 -3.07 5.40 6.00
N VAL A 146 -4.26 5.96 5.81
CA VAL A 146 -5.54 5.27 6.02
C VAL A 146 -6.34 5.18 4.72
N LYS A 147 -7.12 4.12 4.58
CA LYS A 147 -8.07 3.92 3.48
C LYS A 147 -9.48 3.83 4.03
N VAL A 148 -10.37 4.62 3.45
CA VAL A 148 -11.81 4.53 3.71
C VAL A 148 -12.43 3.57 2.71
N VAL A 149 -12.96 2.46 3.19
CA VAL A 149 -13.62 1.45 2.36
C VAL A 149 -15.11 1.51 2.63
N ASN A 150 -15.90 1.98 1.67
CA ASN A 150 -17.36 1.91 1.74
C ASN A 150 -17.87 0.71 0.95
N VAL A 151 -18.86 0.01 1.48
CA VAL A 151 -19.45 -1.17 0.83
C VAL A 151 -20.96 -1.02 0.86
N ASP A 152 -21.54 -0.81 -0.32
CA ASP A 152 -22.99 -0.78 -0.51
C ASP A 152 -23.49 -2.11 -1.11
N LEU A 153 -24.47 -2.69 -0.42
CA LEU A 153 -25.15 -3.92 -0.80
C LEU A 153 -26.65 -3.65 -0.99
N LEU A 154 -27.21 -4.10 -2.12
CA LEU A 154 -28.62 -3.90 -2.46
C LEU A 154 -29.36 -5.23 -2.57
N GLY A 155 -30.56 -5.34 -1.97
CA GLY A 155 -31.39 -6.53 -2.13
C GLY A 155 -32.68 -6.49 -1.31
N GLY A 156 -33.72 -7.21 -1.75
CA GLY A 156 -35.00 -7.28 -1.03
C GLY A 156 -35.68 -5.92 -0.79
N GLY A 157 -35.41 -4.91 -1.63
CA GLY A 157 -35.92 -3.55 -1.48
C GLY A 157 -35.22 -2.71 -0.41
N LYS A 158 -34.08 -3.17 0.11
CA LYS A 158 -33.26 -2.48 1.12
C LYS A 158 -31.83 -2.26 0.60
N SER A 159 -31.14 -1.32 1.24
CA SER A 159 -29.71 -1.06 1.06
C SER A 159 -29.00 -1.18 2.41
N TRP A 160 -27.85 -1.82 2.40
CA TRP A 160 -26.94 -1.90 3.55
C TRP A 160 -25.64 -1.21 3.18
N GLN A 161 -25.17 -0.35 4.08
CA GLN A 161 -23.95 0.44 3.88
C GLN A 161 -23.00 0.17 5.04
N SER A 162 -21.78 -0.22 4.73
CA SER A 162 -20.70 -0.36 5.72
C SER A 162 -19.55 0.57 5.35
N SER A 163 -18.97 1.24 6.34
CA SER A 163 -17.80 2.11 6.15
C SER A 163 -16.71 1.66 7.11
N PHE A 164 -15.52 1.41 6.57
CA PHE A 164 -14.35 1.00 7.31
C PHE A 164 -13.26 2.05 7.14
N ILE A 165 -12.54 2.36 8.22
CA ILE A 165 -11.29 3.11 8.18
C ILE A 165 -10.20 2.09 8.51
N ILE A 166 -9.33 1.80 7.55
CA ILE A 166 -8.32 0.74 7.64
C ILE A 166 -6.96 1.35 7.36
N ASP A 167 -5.98 1.11 8.24
CA ASP A 167 -4.60 1.51 8.00
C ASP A 167 -4.07 0.77 6.76
N VAL A 168 -3.44 1.50 5.84
CA VAL A 168 -2.86 0.94 4.61
C VAL A 168 -1.53 0.26 4.97
N PRO A 169 -1.44 -1.08 4.92
CA PRO A 169 -0.26 -1.76 5.40
C PRO A 169 0.92 -1.56 4.45
N GLY A 170 2.14 -1.53 5.00
CA GLY A 170 3.36 -1.45 4.21
C GLY A 170 3.71 -0.05 3.71
N ILE A 171 2.97 1.00 4.09
CA ILE A 171 3.47 2.36 3.99
C ILE A 171 4.54 2.54 5.05
N LYS A 172 5.79 2.45 4.59
CA LYS A 172 6.95 2.90 5.35
C LYS A 172 6.94 4.41 5.26
N LEU A 173 6.36 5.07 6.26
CA LEU A 173 6.30 6.52 6.29
C LEU A 173 7.75 7.04 6.34
N ASP A 174 8.18 7.77 5.31
CA ASP A 174 9.41 8.55 5.37
C ASP A 174 9.13 9.80 6.19
N VAL A 175 9.39 9.71 7.49
CA VAL A 175 9.14 10.83 8.40
C VAL A 175 10.13 11.96 8.18
N ASP A 176 11.26 11.70 7.53
CA ASP A 176 12.28 12.71 7.26
C ASP A 176 11.88 13.58 6.07
N GLU A 177 11.27 13.00 5.04
CA GLU A 177 10.71 13.77 3.92
C GLU A 177 9.69 14.81 4.43
N ALA A 178 8.74 14.37 5.27
CA ALA A 178 7.77 15.28 5.89
C ALA A 178 8.43 16.34 6.78
N ARG A 179 9.46 15.96 7.55
CA ARG A 179 10.25 16.87 8.38
C ARG A 179 10.96 17.94 7.55
N ASP A 180 11.52 17.57 6.40
CA ASP A 180 12.36 18.45 5.58
C ASP A 180 11.54 19.47 4.77
N TYR A 181 10.24 19.23 4.56
CA TYR A 181 9.30 20.23 4.00
C TYR A 181 8.98 21.37 4.97
N LEU A 182 8.88 21.10 6.28
CA LEU A 182 8.54 22.12 7.28
C LEU A 182 9.49 23.34 7.30
N PRO A 183 10.83 23.20 7.33
CA PRO A 183 11.71 24.37 7.33
C PRO A 183 11.59 25.15 6.02
N GLN A 184 11.34 24.48 4.89
CA GLN A 184 11.12 25.16 3.61
C GLN A 184 9.90 26.07 3.66
N ASP A 185 8.75 25.57 4.10
CA ASP A 185 7.52 26.37 4.29
C ASP A 185 7.75 27.54 5.26
N MET A 186 8.50 27.29 6.33
CA MET A 186 8.76 28.31 7.35
C MET A 186 9.72 29.41 6.88
N ILE A 187 10.72 29.06 6.08
CA ILE A 187 11.61 30.01 5.41
C ILE A 187 10.80 30.90 4.45
N PHE A 188 9.92 30.30 3.64
CA PHE A 188 9.04 31.05 2.74
C PHE A 188 8.10 32.00 3.49
N SER A 189 7.58 31.57 4.64
CA SER A 189 6.75 32.42 5.49
C SER A 189 7.54 33.50 6.27
N GLN A 190 8.88 33.54 6.16
CA GLN A 190 9.79 34.45 6.87
C GLN A 190 9.69 34.38 8.40
N ARG A 191 9.28 33.21 8.93
CA ARG A 191 9.07 32.99 10.37
C ARG A 191 10.23 32.25 11.06
N LEU A 192 11.24 31.85 10.30
CA LEU A 192 12.36 31.05 10.77
C LEU A 192 13.63 31.90 10.85
N ALA A 193 14.26 31.97 12.02
CA ALA A 193 15.59 32.59 12.16
C ALA A 193 16.73 31.58 11.99
N GLU A 194 16.56 30.40 12.58
CA GLU A 194 17.60 29.36 12.60
C GLU A 194 16.94 27.99 12.66
N PHE A 195 17.51 27.01 11.97
CA PHE A 195 17.17 25.61 12.15
C PHE A 195 18.39 24.71 12.09
N GLY A 196 18.25 23.51 12.65
CA GLY A 196 19.28 22.49 12.61
C GLY A 196 18.71 21.11 12.96
N TYR A 197 19.56 20.10 12.90
CA TYR A 197 19.17 18.72 13.18
C TYR A 197 19.93 18.17 14.38
N VAL A 198 19.22 17.46 15.26
CA VAL A 198 19.82 16.79 16.43
C VAL A 198 19.47 15.32 16.43
N ARG A 199 20.42 14.45 16.77
CA ARG A 199 20.16 13.02 16.89
C ARG A 199 19.20 12.76 18.06
N ALA A 200 18.11 12.07 17.78
CA ALA A 200 17.11 11.68 18.78
C ALA A 200 16.97 10.18 18.91
N MET A 201 17.26 9.42 17.86
CA MET A 201 17.25 7.96 17.87
C MET A 201 18.22 7.36 16.85
N GLU A 202 18.32 6.04 16.85
CA GLU A 202 19.02 5.30 15.79
C GLU A 202 18.27 5.42 14.47
N ALA A 203 19.02 5.50 13.37
CA ALA A 203 18.43 5.47 12.05
C ALA A 203 17.68 4.14 11.83
N LYS A 204 16.53 4.24 11.17
CA LYS A 204 15.69 3.13 10.78
C LYS A 204 15.64 3.08 9.27
N HIS A 205 16.14 1.98 8.75
CA HIS A 205 16.29 1.76 7.32
C HIS A 205 15.18 0.87 6.80
N ILE A 206 15.04 0.81 5.48
CA ILE A 206 13.97 0.05 4.82
C ILE A 206 13.97 -1.44 5.16
N ASP A 207 15.13 -2.00 5.51
CA ASP A 207 15.37 -3.39 5.90
C ASP A 207 15.21 -3.64 7.42
N ASN A 208 15.28 -2.58 8.24
CA ASN A 208 15.05 -2.63 9.69
C ASN A 208 14.28 -1.36 10.15
N PRO A 209 12.98 -1.27 9.84
CA PRO A 209 12.19 -0.08 10.12
C PRO A 209 11.94 0.11 11.63
N GLY A 210 11.65 1.35 12.03
CA GLY A 210 11.10 1.65 13.36
C GLY A 210 9.60 1.40 13.37
N HIS A 211 8.99 1.32 14.55
CA HIS A 211 7.55 1.17 14.69
C HIS A 211 6.98 2.29 15.57
N ASN A 212 5.86 2.88 15.15
CA ASN A 212 5.16 3.92 15.92
C ASN A 212 4.34 3.28 17.08
N LEU A 213 3.55 4.08 17.80
CA LEU A 213 2.73 3.61 18.93
C LEU A 213 1.60 2.65 18.52
N THR A 214 1.20 2.65 17.24
CA THR A 214 0.18 1.76 16.67
C THR A 214 0.80 0.52 16.00
N GLY A 215 2.12 0.45 15.89
CA GLY A 215 2.86 -0.67 15.31
C GLY A 215 3.26 -0.49 13.85
N ASP A 216 2.95 0.65 13.21
CA ASP A 216 3.24 0.87 11.80
C ASP A 216 4.72 1.16 11.55
N PRO A 217 5.31 0.60 10.47
CA PRO A 217 6.71 0.79 10.16
C PRO A 217 7.00 2.21 9.63
N PHE A 218 8.10 2.81 10.07
CA PHE A 218 8.62 4.07 9.51
C PHE A 218 10.14 3.98 9.28
N ILE A 219 10.63 4.81 8.36
CA ILE A 219 12.07 5.00 8.12
C ILE A 219 12.48 6.41 8.56
N THR A 220 13.70 6.54 9.09
CA THR A 220 14.27 7.81 9.53
C THR A 220 15.79 7.74 9.61
N ASP A 221 16.49 8.85 9.41
CA ASP A 221 17.90 9.08 9.70
C ASP A 221 18.16 9.22 11.22
N GLY A 222 17.09 9.24 12.02
CA GLY A 222 17.11 9.34 13.48
C GLY A 222 17.32 10.76 14.00
N LEU A 223 17.22 11.77 13.13
CA LEU A 223 17.38 13.18 13.47
C LEU A 223 16.02 13.86 13.70
N ARG A 224 16.00 14.82 14.63
CA ARG A 224 14.90 15.76 14.83
C ARG A 224 15.29 17.13 14.33
N LEU A 225 14.38 17.76 13.62
CA LEU A 225 14.47 19.18 13.28
C LEU A 225 14.27 20.02 14.55
N VAL A 226 15.18 20.96 14.78
CA VAL A 226 15.11 21.98 15.82
C VAL A 226 14.98 23.32 15.13
N ILE A 227 14.01 24.11 15.57
CA ILE A 227 13.57 25.34 14.92
C ILE A 227 13.59 26.46 15.95
N PHE A 228 14.21 27.58 15.60
CA PHE A 228 14.18 28.82 16.38
C PHE A 228 13.38 29.88 15.62
N PHE A 229 12.22 30.22 16.19
CA PHE A 229 11.41 31.33 15.72
C PHE A 229 11.98 32.66 16.20
N HIS A 230 11.78 33.72 15.42
CA HIS A 230 12.10 35.09 15.81
C HIS A 230 10.96 36.04 15.46
N ASN A 231 10.92 37.16 16.18
CA ASN A 231 10.09 38.32 15.88
C ASN A 231 11.00 39.55 16.00
N PRO A 232 11.27 40.32 14.93
CA PRO A 232 10.56 40.43 13.65
C PRO A 232 10.90 39.36 12.59
N MET A 233 10.18 39.40 11.46
CA MET A 233 10.32 38.52 10.28
C MET A 233 11.78 38.43 9.80
N THR A 234 12.23 37.23 9.43
CA THR A 234 13.59 36.98 8.92
C THR A 234 13.57 36.78 7.40
N PRO A 235 14.25 37.62 6.61
CA PRO A 235 14.40 37.40 5.18
C PRO A 235 15.08 36.05 4.89
N MET A 236 14.65 35.36 3.85
CA MET A 236 15.13 34.02 3.49
C MET A 236 16.67 33.90 3.44
N HIS A 237 17.37 34.94 2.98
CA HIS A 237 18.83 34.94 2.84
C HIS A 237 19.58 35.11 4.17
N GLU A 238 18.87 35.42 5.26
CA GLU A 238 19.45 35.60 6.61
C GLU A 238 19.23 34.37 7.51
N VAL A 239 18.45 33.38 7.07
CA VAL A 239 18.14 32.17 7.85
C VAL A 239 19.40 31.33 8.03
N LYS A 240 19.69 30.97 9.28
CA LYS A 240 20.89 30.19 9.64
C LYS A 240 20.61 28.69 9.67
N THR A 241 21.58 27.90 9.20
CA THR A 241 21.61 26.45 9.35
C THR A 241 22.68 26.06 10.35
N SER A 242 22.30 25.27 11.36
CA SER A 242 23.19 24.80 12.40
C SER A 242 23.44 23.30 12.26
N THR A 243 24.71 22.92 12.08
CA THR A 243 25.17 21.54 12.18
C THR A 243 25.61 21.28 13.61
N GLY A 244 25.16 20.18 14.20
CA GLY A 244 25.37 19.85 15.61
C GLY A 244 26.83 19.62 15.98
N ASN A 245 27.61 20.69 16.14
CA ASN A 245 28.81 20.75 16.97
C ASN A 245 29.22 22.16 17.43
N SER A 246 28.32 23.16 17.38
CA SER A 246 28.67 24.55 17.71
C SER A 246 27.62 25.23 18.57
N ARG A 247 27.58 24.86 19.86
CA ARG A 247 27.35 25.75 21.01
C ARG A 247 27.31 24.93 22.31
N THR A 248 28.47 24.67 22.89
CA THR A 248 28.59 24.71 24.36
C THR A 248 28.54 26.19 24.76
N GLY A 249 27.33 26.69 25.00
CA GLY A 249 27.07 28.07 25.44
C GLY A 249 26.31 28.05 26.75
N THR A 250 27.02 28.36 27.82
CA THR A 250 26.60 28.50 29.21
C THR A 250 25.16 29.02 29.38
N VAL A 251 24.35 28.28 30.13
CA VAL A 251 23.13 28.82 30.75
C VAL A 251 23.61 29.84 31.78
N ALA A 252 23.58 31.11 31.42
CA ALA A 252 23.67 32.19 32.39
C ALA A 252 22.37 32.20 33.19
N THR A 253 22.45 31.77 34.44
CA THR A 253 21.45 32.11 35.46
C THR A 253 21.40 33.63 35.61
N GLY A 254 20.24 34.20 35.33
CA GLY A 254 19.85 35.57 35.65
C GLY A 254 18.34 35.61 35.80
#